data_AF-A0AAV8WZF8-F1
#
_entry.id   AF-A0AAV8WZF8-F1
#
_cell.length_a   1.000
_cell.length_b   1.000
_cell.length_c   1.000
_cell.angle_alpha   90.00
_cell.angle_beta   90.00
_cell.angle_gamma   90.00
#
_symmetry.space_group_name_H-M   'P 1'
#
loop_
_entity.id
_entity.type
_entity.pdbx_description
1 polymer ?
#
loop_
_entity_poly.entity_id
_entity_poly.type
_entity_poly.pdbx_seq_one_letter_code
_entity_poly.pdbx_strand_id
1 'polypeptide(L)'
;MLKIVKEVNDRLNLENELIADDIIIMYTTCAFETAWNKNSKSPWCTPFTVDDLKVIEYSEDLKYYWQDGYGHELSYKQACPAFGDMISFLESKDSFPKTNVYFTHSGTLLKILAHLGLYKEDQHLTAKNYDKMKSRKWRTSVIDSFATNLAFVLFNCGGEKKVLTMHQENVVRLPSCPDYDLCEIKKITNHYSHSIKSCDFNSLCSV
;
A
#
# COMPACT_ATOMS: atom_id res chain seq x y z
N MET A 1 -3.48 -20.46 9.56
CA MET A 1 -2.52 -20.31 10.67
C MET A 1 -2.26 -21.62 11.42
N LEU A 2 -3.25 -22.24 12.07
CA LEU A 2 -3.04 -23.49 12.85
C LEU A 2 -2.36 -24.63 12.06
N LYS A 3 -2.73 -24.80 10.78
CA LYS A 3 -2.05 -25.75 9.88
C LYS A 3 -0.55 -25.46 9.74
N ILE A 4 -0.18 -24.20 9.54
CA ILE A 4 1.22 -23.76 9.39
C ILE A 4 1.99 -24.01 10.69
N VAL A 5 1.40 -23.67 11.84
CA VAL A 5 2.00 -23.92 13.17
C VAL A 5 2.36 -25.40 13.31
N LYS A 6 1.42 -26.30 12.99
CA LYS A 6 1.66 -27.74 13.02
C LYS A 6 2.76 -28.15 12.06
N GLU A 7 2.68 -27.74 10.79
CA GLU A 7 3.64 -28.13 9.76
C GLU A 7 5.05 -27.60 10.02
N VAL A 8 5.19 -26.42 10.62
CA VAL A 8 6.50 -25.86 11.02
C VAL A 8 7.08 -26.61 12.21
N ASN A 9 6.28 -26.93 13.25
CA ASN A 9 6.72 -27.80 14.34
C ASN A 9 7.20 -29.17 13.81
N ASP A 10 6.42 -29.80 12.94
CA ASP A 10 6.75 -31.09 12.32
C ASP A 10 8.07 -31.02 11.54
N ARG A 11 8.26 -29.98 10.70
CA ARG A 11 9.50 -29.78 9.92
C ARG A 11 10.73 -29.51 10.78
N LEU A 12 10.56 -28.94 11.97
CA LEU A 12 11.62 -28.67 12.93
C LEU A 12 11.81 -29.78 13.96
N ASN A 13 11.00 -30.85 13.91
CA ASN A 13 11.01 -31.94 14.87
C ASN A 13 10.78 -31.45 16.32
N LEU A 14 9.81 -30.56 16.50
CA LEU A 14 9.39 -30.00 17.79
C LEU A 14 8.03 -30.57 18.22
N GLU A 15 7.86 -30.91 19.50
CA GLU A 15 6.62 -31.49 20.04
C GLU A 15 5.60 -30.40 20.43
N ASN A 16 5.05 -29.70 19.44
CA ASN A 16 4.08 -28.60 19.63
C ASN A 16 4.60 -27.44 20.51
N GLU A 17 5.91 -27.18 20.47
CA GLU A 17 6.55 -26.10 21.23
C GLU A 17 6.21 -24.72 20.67
N LEU A 18 6.04 -24.59 19.34
CA LEU A 18 5.75 -23.31 18.70
C LEU A 18 4.24 -23.04 18.64
N ILE A 19 3.86 -21.80 18.94
CA ILE A 19 2.50 -21.28 18.76
C ILE A 19 2.42 -20.29 17.58
N ALA A 20 1.22 -19.79 17.30
CA ALA A 20 0.98 -18.87 16.17
C ALA A 20 1.82 -17.59 16.26
N ASP A 21 2.01 -17.03 17.46
CA ASP A 21 2.80 -15.82 17.66
C ASP A 21 4.29 -16.07 17.35
N ASP A 22 4.83 -17.23 17.73
CA ASP A 22 6.20 -17.62 17.36
C ASP A 22 6.37 -17.70 15.85
N ILE A 23 5.39 -18.28 15.14
CA ILE A 23 5.40 -18.35 13.67
C ILE A 23 5.47 -16.94 13.04
N ILE A 24 4.70 -15.99 13.56
CA ILE A 24 4.71 -14.61 13.07
C ILE A 24 6.05 -13.92 13.39
N ILE A 25 6.61 -14.16 14.57
CA ILE A 25 7.93 -13.63 14.95
C ILE A 25 9.02 -14.22 14.04
N MET A 26 9.01 -15.53 13.80
CA MET A 26 9.96 -16.21 12.90
C MET A 26 9.87 -15.66 11.47
N TYR A 27 8.65 -15.49 10.94
CA TYR A 27 8.40 -14.86 9.64
C TYR A 27 8.94 -13.43 9.58
N THR A 28 8.68 -12.65 10.63
CA THR A 28 9.15 -11.26 10.73
C THR A 28 10.67 -11.21 10.77
N THR A 29 11.33 -12.02 11.59
CA THR A 29 12.79 -12.11 11.66
C THR A 29 13.39 -12.53 10.32
N CYS A 30 12.79 -13.51 9.64
CA CYS A 30 13.16 -13.88 8.28
C CYS A 30 13.17 -12.67 7.32
N ALA A 31 12.10 -11.88 7.32
CA ALA A 31 11.99 -10.69 6.47
C ALA A 31 13.05 -9.63 6.79
N PHE A 32 13.23 -9.31 8.09
CA PHE A 32 14.20 -8.30 8.52
C PHE A 32 15.66 -8.71 8.30
N GLU A 33 16.02 -9.97 8.58
CA GLU A 33 17.38 -10.46 8.31
C GLU A 33 17.69 -10.48 6.81
N THR A 34 16.70 -10.85 5.98
CA THR A 34 16.85 -10.81 4.53
C THR A 34 17.06 -9.38 4.02
N ALA A 35 16.32 -8.41 4.57
CA ALA A 35 16.51 -6.99 4.25
C ALA A 35 17.88 -6.46 4.72
N TRP A 36 18.34 -6.91 5.88
CA TRP A 36 19.62 -6.49 6.47
C TRP A 36 20.82 -7.05 5.71
N ASN A 37 20.80 -8.33 5.34
CA ASN A 37 21.93 -9.00 4.70
C ASN A 37 21.51 -9.74 3.41
N LYS A 38 21.60 -9.05 2.28
CA LYS A 38 21.32 -9.60 0.95
C LYS A 38 22.23 -10.76 0.52
N ASN A 39 23.37 -10.97 1.19
CA ASN A 39 24.35 -12.00 0.82
C ASN A 39 24.14 -13.32 1.56
N SER A 40 23.22 -13.38 2.52
CA SER A 40 22.93 -14.57 3.30
C SER A 40 21.44 -14.86 3.30
N LYS A 41 21.08 -16.14 3.24
CA LYS A 41 19.70 -16.56 3.51
C LYS A 41 19.50 -16.57 5.02
N SER A 42 18.44 -15.92 5.50
CA SER A 42 18.07 -15.99 6.91
C SER A 42 17.67 -17.43 7.28
N PRO A 43 18.27 -18.03 8.32
CA PRO A 43 17.87 -19.35 8.80
C PRO A 43 16.40 -19.41 9.20
N TRP A 44 15.84 -18.29 9.67
CA TRP A 44 14.43 -18.17 10.06
C TRP A 44 13.45 -18.31 8.89
N CYS A 45 13.91 -18.16 7.65
CA CYS A 45 13.09 -18.42 6.47
C CYS A 45 12.97 -19.92 6.15
N THR A 46 13.96 -20.72 6.55
CA THR A 46 14.08 -22.15 6.20
C THR A 46 12.86 -23.01 6.57
N PRO A 47 12.21 -22.81 7.73
CA PRO A 47 11.09 -23.66 8.14
C PRO A 47 9.81 -23.43 7.33
N PHE A 48 9.75 -22.40 6.48
CA PHE A 48 8.57 -22.03 5.71
C PHE A 48 8.64 -22.53 4.27
N THR A 49 7.53 -23.08 3.78
CA THR A 49 7.31 -23.27 2.35
C THR A 49 6.76 -22.00 1.71
N VAL A 50 6.81 -21.92 0.39
CA VAL A 50 6.20 -20.82 -0.36
C VAL A 50 4.69 -20.70 -0.08
N ASP A 51 3.99 -21.82 0.11
CA ASP A 51 2.55 -21.79 0.37
C ASP A 51 2.24 -21.34 1.80
N ASP A 52 3.11 -21.64 2.78
CA ASP A 52 3.01 -21.05 4.12
C ASP A 52 3.15 -19.53 4.04
N LEU A 53 4.18 -19.06 3.33
CA LEU A 53 4.46 -17.63 3.17
C LEU A 53 3.31 -16.89 2.48
N LYS A 54 2.65 -17.49 1.47
CA LYS A 54 1.47 -16.88 0.83
C LYS A 54 0.29 -16.71 1.78
N VAL A 55 0.08 -17.66 2.69
CA VAL A 55 -1.00 -17.56 3.69
C VAL A 55 -0.67 -16.49 4.74
N ILE A 56 0.58 -16.42 5.18
CA ILE A 56 1.04 -15.37 6.12
C ILE A 56 0.96 -14.00 5.44
N GLU A 57 1.42 -13.87 4.20
CA GLU A 57 1.30 -12.65 3.38
C GLU A 57 -0.16 -12.20 3.28
N TYR A 58 -1.09 -13.12 3.01
CA TYR A 58 -2.51 -12.78 2.96
C TYR A 58 -3.06 -12.31 4.31
N SER A 59 -2.53 -12.83 5.43
CA SER A 59 -2.87 -12.33 6.76
C SER A 59 -2.42 -10.89 6.97
N GLU A 60 -1.20 -10.55 6.52
CA GLU A 60 -0.71 -9.16 6.54
C GLU A 60 -1.53 -8.27 5.61
N ASP A 61 -1.88 -8.74 4.41
CA ASP A 61 -2.77 -7.99 3.50
C ASP A 61 -4.09 -7.66 4.15
N LEU A 62 -4.70 -8.61 4.87
CA LEU A 62 -5.95 -8.36 5.59
C LEU A 62 -5.77 -7.26 6.64
N LYS A 63 -4.72 -7.33 7.47
CA LYS A 63 -4.45 -6.31 8.49
C LYS A 63 -4.39 -4.92 7.87
N TYR A 64 -3.55 -4.74 6.86
CA TYR A 64 -3.35 -3.45 6.20
C TYR A 64 -4.54 -3.01 5.34
N TYR A 65 -5.25 -3.94 4.70
CA TYR A 65 -6.48 -3.64 3.96
C TYR A 65 -7.56 -3.05 4.88
N TRP A 66 -7.74 -3.66 6.06
CA TRP A 66 -8.77 -3.25 7.00
C TRP A 66 -8.39 -2.04 7.85
N GLN A 67 -7.10 -1.84 8.14
CA GLN A 67 -6.63 -0.69 8.93
C GLN A 67 -6.36 0.55 8.06
N ASP A 68 -5.64 0.36 6.95
CA ASP A 68 -5.03 1.46 6.19
C ASP A 68 -5.56 1.57 4.75
N GLY A 69 -6.29 0.56 4.27
CA GLY A 69 -6.80 0.48 2.91
C GLY A 69 -8.31 0.63 2.81
N TYR A 70 -8.90 -0.21 1.96
CA TYR A 70 -10.31 -0.16 1.57
C TYR A 70 -11.29 -0.84 2.53
N GLY A 71 -10.85 -1.36 3.67
CA GLY A 71 -11.75 -2.01 4.63
C GLY A 71 -12.82 -1.07 5.19
N HIS A 72 -12.44 0.19 5.45
CA HIS A 72 -13.36 1.23 5.88
C HIS A 72 -13.14 2.50 5.07
N GLU A 73 -14.23 3.16 4.67
CA GLU A 73 -14.15 4.40 3.88
C GLU A 73 -13.37 5.49 4.63
N LEU A 74 -13.52 5.55 5.95
CA LEU A 74 -12.81 6.51 6.80
C LEU A 74 -11.29 6.31 6.76
N SER A 75 -10.78 5.08 6.61
CA SER A 75 -9.36 4.79 6.64
C SER A 75 -8.59 5.59 5.59
N TYR A 76 -9.06 5.58 4.34
CA TYR A 76 -8.40 6.30 3.24
C TYR A 76 -8.91 7.72 3.02
N LYS A 77 -10.10 8.09 3.56
CA LYS A 77 -10.53 9.50 3.57
C LYS A 77 -9.57 10.40 4.36
N GLN A 78 -8.90 9.87 5.38
CA GLN A 78 -7.87 10.57 6.15
C GLN A 78 -6.70 11.10 5.31
N ALA A 79 -6.47 10.56 4.10
CA ALA A 79 -5.43 11.02 3.19
C ALA A 79 -5.77 12.33 2.46
N CYS A 80 -7.01 12.84 2.57
CA CYS A 80 -7.44 14.04 1.85
C CYS A 80 -6.56 15.29 2.09
N PRO A 81 -6.01 15.57 3.30
CA PRO A 81 -5.15 16.74 3.48
C PRO A 81 -3.85 16.63 2.67
N ALA A 82 -3.20 15.45 2.67
CA ALA A 82 -1.99 15.21 1.91
C ALA A 82 -2.24 15.28 0.39
N PHE A 83 -3.37 14.76 -0.07
CA PHE A 83 -3.76 14.86 -1.47
C PHE A 83 -4.06 16.31 -1.88
N GLY A 84 -4.77 17.07 -1.04
CA GLY A 84 -5.07 18.49 -1.28
C GLY A 84 -3.81 19.36 -1.30
N ASP A 85 -2.86 19.11 -0.40
CA ASP A 85 -1.55 19.76 -0.40
C ASP A 85 -0.78 19.48 -1.70
N MET A 86 -0.72 18.20 -2.12
CA MET A 86 -0.09 17.81 -3.39
C MET A 86 -0.69 18.55 -4.58
N ILE A 87 -2.03 18.62 -4.69
CA ILE A 87 -2.70 19.37 -5.77
C ILE A 87 -2.34 20.86 -5.70
N SER A 88 -2.39 21.45 -4.50
CA SER A 88 -2.07 22.87 -4.29
C SER A 88 -0.64 23.18 -4.72
N PHE A 89 0.31 22.29 -4.43
CA PHE A 89 1.70 22.40 -4.86
C PHE A 89 1.84 22.35 -6.39
N LEU A 90 1.19 21.39 -7.07
CA LEU A 90 1.24 21.29 -8.54
C LEU A 90 0.54 22.47 -9.24
N GLU A 91 -0.48 23.06 -8.62
CA GLU A 91 -1.19 24.21 -9.16
C GLU A 91 -0.54 25.56 -8.81
N SER A 92 0.43 25.58 -7.89
CA SER A 92 1.13 26.80 -7.48
C SER A 92 1.73 27.54 -8.68
N LYS A 93 1.68 28.88 -8.59
CA LYS A 93 2.33 29.81 -9.53
C LYS A 93 3.74 30.17 -9.10
N ASP A 94 4.18 29.70 -7.94
CA ASP A 94 5.46 30.06 -7.38
C ASP A 94 6.61 29.48 -8.22
N SER A 95 7.68 30.25 -8.32
CA SER A 95 8.88 29.81 -9.03
C SER A 95 9.62 28.72 -8.26
N PHE A 96 9.54 28.69 -6.93
CA PHE A 96 10.19 27.72 -6.06
C PHE A 96 9.34 27.39 -4.82
N PRO A 97 9.53 26.20 -4.22
CA PRO A 97 10.38 25.09 -4.68
C PRO A 97 9.77 24.34 -5.88
N LYS A 98 10.60 23.68 -6.70
CA LYS A 98 10.15 22.84 -7.83
C LYS A 98 9.87 21.39 -7.46
N THR A 99 10.33 20.98 -6.28
CA THR A 99 10.15 19.62 -5.75
C THR A 99 9.78 19.73 -4.28
N ASN A 100 8.79 18.95 -3.87
CA ASN A 100 8.44 18.77 -2.47
C ASN A 100 8.52 17.27 -2.14
N VAL A 101 9.18 16.92 -1.04
CA VAL A 101 9.48 15.52 -0.69
C VAL A 101 9.01 15.25 0.72
N TYR A 102 8.14 14.25 0.86
CA TYR A 102 7.61 13.80 2.14
C TYR A 102 8.17 12.43 2.49
N PHE A 103 8.52 12.24 3.76
CA PHE A 103 8.88 10.95 4.33
C PHE A 103 7.80 10.54 5.31
N THR A 104 7.28 9.32 5.17
CA THR A 104 6.18 8.82 5.99
C THR A 104 6.30 7.32 6.21
N HIS A 105 5.28 6.74 6.84
CA HIS A 105 5.18 5.32 7.14
C HIS A 105 4.25 4.61 6.14
N SER A 106 4.41 3.29 6.06
CA SER A 106 3.63 2.38 5.22
C SER A 106 2.12 2.64 5.32
N GLY A 107 1.56 2.75 6.53
CA GLY A 107 0.14 3.00 6.74
C GLY A 107 -0.38 4.33 6.16
N THR A 108 0.45 5.37 6.09
CA THR A 108 0.08 6.64 5.41
C THR A 108 0.08 6.47 3.91
N LEU A 109 1.08 5.77 3.37
CA LEU A 109 1.22 5.52 1.95
C LEU A 109 0.06 4.68 1.43
N LEU A 110 -0.29 3.60 2.12
CA LEU A 110 -1.45 2.75 1.82
C LEU A 110 -2.76 3.54 1.82
N LYS A 111 -2.96 4.46 2.78
CA LYS A 111 -4.13 5.35 2.79
C LYS A 111 -4.18 6.23 1.55
N ILE A 112 -3.05 6.79 1.12
CA ILE A 112 -2.99 7.60 -0.11
C ILE A 112 -3.26 6.74 -1.34
N LEU A 113 -2.65 5.56 -1.47
CA LEU A 113 -2.91 4.64 -2.58
C LEU A 113 -4.39 4.27 -2.66
N ALA A 114 -4.99 3.96 -1.51
CA ALA A 114 -6.41 3.66 -1.42
C ALA A 114 -7.27 4.88 -1.80
N HIS A 115 -6.91 6.07 -1.32
CA HIS A 115 -7.58 7.34 -1.63
C HIS A 115 -7.57 7.66 -3.13
N LEU A 116 -6.47 7.34 -3.82
CA LEU A 116 -6.32 7.49 -5.26
C LEU A 116 -7.13 6.44 -6.05
N GLY A 117 -7.69 5.41 -5.41
CA GLY A 117 -8.40 4.34 -6.09
C GLY A 117 -7.49 3.27 -6.71
N LEU A 118 -6.21 3.22 -6.33
CA LEU A 118 -5.24 2.26 -6.84
C LEU A 118 -5.35 0.91 -6.14
N TYR A 119 -5.10 -0.18 -6.87
CA TYR A 119 -5.08 -1.55 -6.34
C TYR A 119 -6.40 -2.03 -5.70
N LYS A 120 -7.52 -1.39 -6.04
CA LYS A 120 -8.85 -1.75 -5.53
C LYS A 120 -9.34 -3.07 -6.14
N GLU A 121 -9.92 -3.91 -5.28
CA GLU A 121 -10.64 -5.13 -5.66
C GLU A 121 -12.13 -4.89 -5.86
N ASP A 122 -12.76 -5.77 -6.66
CA ASP A 122 -14.21 -5.78 -6.85
C ASP A 122 -14.98 -6.28 -5.60
N GLN A 123 -14.31 -7.08 -4.76
CA GLN A 123 -14.86 -7.60 -3.51
C GLN A 123 -13.86 -7.42 -2.37
N HIS A 124 -14.34 -7.18 -1.14
CA HIS A 124 -13.46 -7.02 0.01
C HIS A 124 -12.60 -8.26 0.27
N LEU A 125 -11.36 -8.03 0.72
CA LEU A 125 -10.51 -9.09 1.25
C LEU A 125 -11.06 -9.55 2.59
N THR A 126 -11.23 -10.86 2.75
CA THR A 126 -11.70 -11.48 3.99
C THR A 126 -10.91 -12.74 4.27
N ALA A 127 -10.82 -13.18 5.52
CA ALA A 127 -10.17 -14.44 5.85
C ALA A 127 -10.76 -15.66 5.09
N LYS A 128 -12.00 -15.56 4.57
CA LYS A 128 -12.72 -16.66 3.89
C LYS A 128 -12.47 -16.75 2.39
N ASN A 129 -11.94 -15.71 1.75
CA ASN A 129 -11.80 -15.68 0.28
C ASN A 129 -10.36 -15.75 -0.22
N TYR A 130 -9.40 -16.20 0.62
CA TYR A 130 -8.01 -16.44 0.23
C TYR A 130 -7.88 -17.18 -1.10
N ASP A 131 -8.62 -18.28 -1.29
CA ASP A 131 -8.52 -19.09 -2.50
C ASP A 131 -8.95 -18.35 -3.77
N LYS A 132 -9.86 -17.38 -3.65
CA LYS A 132 -10.30 -16.51 -4.76
C LYS A 132 -9.38 -15.30 -4.95
N MET A 133 -8.54 -14.99 -3.96
CA MET A 133 -7.69 -13.79 -3.89
C MET A 133 -6.21 -14.07 -4.19
N LYS A 134 -5.90 -15.19 -4.85
CA LYS A 134 -4.52 -15.57 -5.22
C LYS A 134 -3.85 -14.55 -6.14
N SER A 135 -4.63 -13.86 -6.99
CA SER A 135 -4.17 -12.83 -7.94
C SER A 135 -4.66 -11.42 -7.59
N ARG A 136 -4.92 -11.15 -6.31
CA ARG A 136 -5.33 -9.83 -5.82
C ARG A 136 -4.30 -8.75 -6.18
N LYS A 137 -4.80 -7.56 -6.49
CA LYS A 137 -4.09 -6.29 -6.65
C LYS A 137 -3.65 -5.72 -5.31
N TRP A 138 -4.47 -5.83 -4.26
CA TRP A 138 -4.08 -5.42 -2.91
C TRP A 138 -3.19 -6.47 -2.25
N ARG A 139 -1.88 -6.36 -2.50
CA ARG A 139 -0.84 -7.26 -2.02
C ARG A 139 0.32 -6.44 -1.47
N THR A 140 0.35 -6.22 -0.15
CA THR A 140 1.25 -5.29 0.55
C THR A 140 2.71 -5.62 0.35
N SER A 141 3.07 -6.91 0.27
CA SER A 141 4.43 -7.35 -0.08
C SER A 141 4.92 -6.82 -1.45
N VAL A 142 4.00 -6.44 -2.33
CA VAL A 142 4.27 -5.87 -3.65
C VAL A 142 4.05 -4.37 -3.69
N ILE A 143 2.99 -3.85 -3.05
CA ILE A 143 2.59 -2.44 -3.16
C ILE A 143 3.11 -1.55 -2.02
N ASP A 144 3.68 -2.13 -0.97
CA ASP A 144 4.13 -1.41 0.23
C ASP A 144 5.36 -2.10 0.85
N SER A 145 6.36 -2.32 0.00
CA SER A 145 7.66 -2.84 0.39
C SER A 145 8.53 -1.77 1.09
N PHE A 146 9.67 -2.16 1.66
CA PHE A 146 10.60 -1.17 2.22
C PHE A 146 11.04 -0.17 1.14
N ALA A 147 11.03 1.12 1.51
CA ALA A 147 11.33 2.25 0.62
C ALA A 147 10.35 2.45 -0.55
N THR A 148 9.10 1.95 -0.43
CA THR A 148 8.03 2.29 -1.37
C THR A 148 7.86 3.80 -1.49
N ASN A 149 7.74 4.28 -2.72
CA ASN A 149 7.60 5.69 -3.07
C ASN A 149 6.39 5.92 -3.98
N LEU A 150 5.83 7.12 -3.89
CA LEU A 150 4.75 7.61 -4.74
C LEU A 150 5.13 9.02 -5.20
N ALA A 151 5.15 9.23 -6.51
CA ALA A 151 5.54 10.49 -7.12
C ALA A 151 4.44 11.02 -8.05
N PHE A 152 4.29 12.34 -8.07
CA PHE A 152 3.46 13.08 -9.00
C PHE A 152 4.34 14.11 -9.71
N VAL A 153 4.47 13.98 -11.02
CA VAL A 153 5.32 14.86 -11.84
C VAL A 153 4.45 15.68 -12.77
N LEU A 154 4.50 17.01 -12.63
CA LEU A 154 3.77 17.93 -13.50
C LEU A 154 4.57 18.29 -14.75
N PHE A 155 3.98 18.05 -15.92
CA PHE A 155 4.47 18.47 -17.22
C PHE A 155 3.64 19.63 -17.76
N ASN A 156 4.30 20.52 -18.51
CA ASN A 156 3.65 21.51 -19.36
C ASN A 156 3.76 21.06 -20.82
N CYS A 157 2.67 20.51 -21.35
CA CYS A 157 2.56 20.00 -22.71
C CYS A 157 1.92 21.05 -23.61
N GLY A 158 2.68 22.05 -24.05
CA GLY A 158 2.18 23.08 -24.98
C GLY A 158 1.09 23.98 -24.37
N GLY A 159 1.20 24.30 -23.08
CA GLY A 159 0.19 25.08 -22.33
C GLY A 159 -0.78 24.22 -21.52
N GLU A 160 -0.85 22.92 -21.78
CA GLU A 160 -1.65 21.98 -20.99
C GLU A 160 -0.84 21.37 -19.84
N LYS A 161 -1.34 21.53 -18.62
CA LYS A 161 -0.76 20.90 -17.43
C LYS A 161 -1.22 19.44 -17.29
N LYS A 162 -0.28 18.49 -17.33
CA LYS A 162 -0.55 17.05 -17.19
C LYS A 162 0.34 16.44 -16.10
N VAL A 163 -0.21 15.51 -15.33
CA VAL A 163 0.47 14.85 -14.20
C VAL A 163 0.76 13.41 -14.60
N LEU A 164 2.02 12.99 -14.44
CA LEU A 164 2.44 11.59 -14.42
C LEU A 164 2.41 11.10 -12.97
N THR A 165 1.68 10.03 -12.69
CA THR A 165 1.71 9.37 -11.37
C THR A 165 2.58 8.13 -11.46
N MET A 166 3.49 7.99 -10.50
CA MET A 166 4.39 6.84 -10.42
C MET A 166 4.34 6.25 -9.02
N HIS A 167 4.27 4.92 -8.92
CA HIS A 167 4.32 4.19 -7.66
C HIS A 167 5.41 3.12 -7.77
N GLN A 168 6.37 3.13 -6.84
CA GLN A 168 7.60 2.35 -6.90
C GLN A 168 8.25 2.44 -8.28
N GLU A 169 8.52 3.68 -8.72
CA GLU A 169 9.19 3.99 -9.99
C GLU A 169 8.44 3.52 -11.26
N ASN A 170 7.25 2.94 -11.13
CA ASN A 170 6.44 2.47 -12.24
C ASN A 170 5.28 3.42 -12.48
N VAL A 171 4.99 3.72 -13.74
CA VAL A 171 3.82 4.54 -14.10
C VAL A 171 2.55 3.81 -13.69
N VAL A 172 1.65 4.54 -13.02
CA VAL A 172 0.33 4.05 -12.64
C VAL A 172 -0.75 5.00 -13.15
N ARG A 173 -1.86 4.43 -13.63
CA ARG A 173 -2.98 5.20 -14.17
C ARG A 173 -4.01 5.45 -13.08
N LEU A 174 -4.36 6.72 -12.90
CA LEU A 174 -5.41 7.11 -11.97
C LEU A 174 -6.80 6.82 -12.56
N PRO A 175 -7.81 6.52 -11.73
CA PRO A 175 -9.20 6.40 -12.17
C PRO A 175 -9.74 7.61 -12.96
N SER A 176 -9.18 8.80 -12.77
CA SER A 176 -9.51 10.01 -13.54
C SER A 176 -9.05 9.96 -15.01
N CYS A 177 -8.07 9.10 -15.33
CA CYS A 177 -7.50 8.92 -16.67
C CYS A 177 -7.06 7.45 -16.88
N PRO A 178 -8.00 6.50 -17.01
CA PRO A 178 -7.68 5.07 -17.06
C PRO A 178 -6.89 4.64 -18.31
N ASP A 179 -7.01 5.40 -19.40
CA ASP A 179 -6.43 5.07 -20.70
C ASP A 179 -5.12 5.81 -21.01
N TYR A 180 -4.68 6.71 -20.13
CA TYR A 180 -3.54 7.60 -20.38
C TYR A 180 -2.59 7.68 -19.19
N ASP A 181 -1.30 7.60 -19.48
CA ASP A 181 -0.25 7.72 -18.46
C ASP A 181 -0.09 9.16 -17.96
N LEU A 182 -0.26 10.15 -18.85
CA LEU A 182 -0.28 11.58 -18.52
C LEU A 182 -1.73 12.07 -18.37
N CYS A 183 -2.13 12.35 -17.13
CA CYS A 183 -3.49 12.79 -16.83
C CYS A 183 -3.58 14.32 -16.73
N GLU A 184 -4.53 14.94 -17.42
CA GLU A 184 -4.77 16.38 -17.28
C GLU A 184 -5.10 16.73 -15.83
N ILE A 185 -4.44 17.75 -15.29
CA ILE A 185 -4.63 18.13 -13.88
C ILE A 185 -6.08 18.48 -13.57
N LYS A 186 -6.80 19.07 -14.53
CA LYS A 186 -8.24 19.38 -14.43
C LYS A 186 -9.10 18.12 -14.29
N LYS A 187 -8.76 17.02 -14.96
CA LYS A 187 -9.49 15.74 -14.81
C LYS A 187 -9.29 15.16 -13.42
N ILE A 188 -8.07 15.26 -12.88
CA ILE A 188 -7.75 14.86 -11.50
C ILE A 188 -8.58 15.71 -10.52
N THR A 189 -8.48 17.04 -10.59
CA THR A 189 -9.17 17.92 -9.62
C THR A 189 -10.70 17.82 -9.70
N ASN A 190 -11.27 17.58 -10.88
CA ASN A 190 -12.70 17.31 -11.04
C ASN A 190 -13.11 15.97 -10.41
N HIS A 191 -12.36 14.89 -10.69
CA HIS A 191 -12.66 13.55 -10.17
C HIS A 191 -12.58 13.51 -8.64
N TYR A 192 -11.57 14.13 -8.04
CA TYR A 192 -11.37 14.17 -6.59
C TYR A 192 -11.91 15.46 -5.94
N SER A 193 -12.84 16.16 -6.60
CA SER A 193 -13.30 17.49 -6.17
C SER A 193 -13.90 17.50 -4.75
N HIS A 194 -14.63 16.44 -4.38
CA HIS A 194 -15.15 16.30 -3.02
C HIS A 194 -14.04 16.15 -1.98
N SER A 195 -13.02 15.34 -2.29
CA SER A 195 -11.84 15.20 -1.44
C SER A 195 -11.11 16.54 -1.26
N ILE A 196 -10.91 17.29 -2.35
CA ILE A 196 -10.18 18.57 -2.29
C ILE A 196 -10.97 19.65 -1.54
N LYS A 197 -12.29 19.75 -1.78
CA LYS A 197 -13.12 20.86 -1.29
C LYS A 197 -13.79 20.61 0.06
N SER A 198 -14.00 19.36 0.42
CA SER A 198 -14.80 18.96 1.59
C SER A 198 -14.02 18.08 2.56
N CYS A 199 -12.68 18.17 2.54
CA CYS A 199 -11.82 17.52 3.52
C CYS A 199 -11.88 18.24 4.87
N ASP A 200 -12.89 17.92 5.69
CA ASP A 200 -12.90 18.28 7.10
C ASP A 200 -12.25 17.16 7.92
N PHE A 201 -10.92 17.18 7.99
CA PHE A 201 -10.15 16.16 8.71
C PHE A 201 -10.52 16.09 10.20
N ASN A 202 -10.82 17.23 10.83
CA ASN A 202 -11.17 17.26 12.25
C ASN A 202 -12.52 16.62 12.51
N SER A 203 -13.52 16.87 11.65
CA SER A 203 -14.82 16.20 11.75
C SER A 203 -14.73 14.71 11.39
N LEU A 204 -13.88 14.32 10.44
CA LEU A 204 -13.69 12.91 10.09
C LEU A 204 -13.07 12.12 11.26
N CYS A 205 -12.18 12.76 12.01
CA CYS A 205 -11.41 12.16 13.10
C CYS A 205 -11.96 12.49 14.49
N SER A 206 -13.13 13.13 14.59
CA SER A 206 -13.79 13.37 15.88
C SER A 206 -14.37 12.07 16.40
N VAL A 207 -13.79 11.56 17.49
CA VAL A 207 -14.24 10.37 18.23
C VAL A 207 -14.67 10.78 19.63
#